data_AF-R9L2Z7-F1
#
_entry.id   AF-R9L2Z7-F1
#
_cell.length_a   1.000
_cell.length_b   1.000
_cell.length_c   1.000
_cell.angle_alpha   90.00
_cell.angle_beta   90.00
_cell.angle_gamma   90.00
#
_symmetry.space_group_name_H-M   'P 1'
#
loop_
_entity.id
_entity.type
_entity.pdbx_description
1 polymer ?
#
loop_
_entity_poly.entity_id
_entity_poly.type
_entity_poly.pdbx_seq_one_letter_code
_entity_poly.pdbx_strand_id
1 'polypeptide(L)'
;MNPNVKITISTPSGWHNDTTKVHISVEDVAHSGNFSIKTVQAKVAQNGYVVSWCVGHLVELAQPESYGEQWKKWTYESLPVKPEKWQYEVKPDTKAQYDVLCQLMHREDVEAAICATDVG
;
A
#
# COMPACT_ATOMS: atom_id res chain seq x y z
N MET A 1 13.06 -6.26 -42.97
CA MET A 1 14.15 -5.26 -42.91
C MET A 1 14.80 -5.38 -41.55
N ASN A 2 16.12 -5.47 -41.48
CA ASN A 2 16.81 -5.42 -40.20
C ASN A 2 16.78 -3.97 -39.69
N PRO A 3 16.43 -3.72 -38.42
CA PRO A 3 16.47 -2.37 -37.88
C PRO A 3 17.92 -1.90 -37.78
N ASN A 4 18.17 -0.62 -38.09
CA ASN A 4 19.48 -0.01 -37.95
C ASN A 4 19.86 0.27 -36.49
N VAL A 5 18.88 0.29 -35.58
CA VAL A 5 19.06 0.58 -34.15
C VAL A 5 18.35 -0.47 -33.33
N LYS A 6 18.98 -0.93 -32.24
CA LYS A 6 18.39 -1.80 -31.23
C LYS A 6 18.31 -1.07 -29.90
N ILE A 7 17.12 -1.05 -29.30
CA ILE A 7 16.88 -0.53 -27.95
C ILE A 7 16.53 -1.72 -27.07
N THR A 8 17.27 -1.91 -25.98
CA THR A 8 16.97 -2.96 -24.98
C THR A 8 16.64 -2.31 -23.64
N ILE A 9 15.49 -2.68 -23.08
CA ILE A 9 15.07 -2.25 -21.75
C ILE A 9 15.05 -3.50 -20.87
N SER A 10 15.98 -3.58 -19.92
CA SER A 10 16.06 -4.69 -18.98
C SER A 10 15.25 -4.34 -17.73
N THR A 11 13.99 -4.76 -17.67
CA THR A 11 13.21 -4.67 -16.44
C THR A 11 13.69 -5.73 -15.47
N PRO A 12 13.97 -5.38 -14.21
CA PRO A 12 14.34 -6.38 -13.22
C PRO A 12 13.16 -7.34 -12.98
N SER A 13 13.45 -8.63 -12.78
CA SER A 13 12.43 -9.66 -12.55
C SER A 13 11.97 -9.67 -11.09
N GLY A 14 10.68 -9.90 -10.83
CA GLY A 14 10.13 -9.99 -9.47
C GLY A 14 9.58 -8.67 -8.89
N TRP A 15 9.55 -8.56 -7.57
CA TRP A 15 9.05 -7.38 -6.84
C TRP A 15 10.12 -6.29 -6.74
N HIS A 16 9.72 -5.06 -7.03
CA HIS A 16 10.58 -3.88 -7.13
C HIS A 16 9.87 -2.68 -6.52
N ASN A 17 10.63 -1.76 -5.92
CA ASN A 17 10.08 -0.52 -5.36
C ASN A 17 10.32 0.68 -6.29
N ASP A 18 9.86 1.85 -5.87
CA ASP A 18 10.00 3.15 -6.54
C ASP A 18 11.45 3.65 -6.67
N THR A 19 12.41 3.04 -5.99
CA THR A 19 13.86 3.33 -6.12
C THR A 19 14.58 2.42 -7.11
N THR A 20 13.88 1.45 -7.70
CA THR A 20 14.48 0.45 -8.58
C THR A 20 15.02 1.07 -9.87
N LYS A 21 16.27 0.75 -10.19
CA LYS A 21 16.95 1.23 -11.40
C LYS A 21 16.71 0.29 -12.58
N VAL A 22 16.41 0.86 -13.74
CA VAL A 22 16.29 0.13 -15.01
C VAL A 22 17.45 0.50 -15.93
N HIS A 23 18.05 -0.51 -16.56
CA HIS A 23 19.12 -0.32 -17.52
C HIS A 23 18.53 -0.25 -18.94
N ILE A 24 18.82 0.84 -19.64
CA ILE A 24 18.46 1.04 -21.04
C ILE A 24 19.76 1.06 -21.85
N SER A 25 19.89 0.18 -22.83
CA SER A 25 21.00 0.19 -23.78
C SER A 25 20.51 0.47 -25.20
N VAL A 26 21.30 1.27 -25.92
CA VAL A 26 21.04 1.66 -27.31
C VAL A 26 22.28 1.32 -28.13
N GLU A 27 22.09 0.62 -29.25
CA GLU A 27 23.16 0.14 -30.13
C GLU A 27 22.85 0.47 -31.60
N ASP A 28 23.87 0.94 -32.34
CA ASP A 28 23.85 1.01 -33.81
C ASP A 28 24.14 -0.37 -34.38
N VAL A 29 23.14 -1.02 -34.93
CA VAL A 29 23.34 -2.32 -35.57
C VAL A 29 23.92 -2.13 -36.98
N ALA A 30 23.69 -0.98 -37.60
CA ALA A 30 24.11 -0.68 -38.97
C ALA A 30 25.49 -0.02 -39.08
N HIS A 31 26.14 0.32 -37.96
CA HIS A 31 27.42 1.03 -37.91
C HIS A 31 27.43 2.32 -38.77
N SER A 32 26.28 2.98 -38.84
CA SER A 32 26.01 4.13 -39.68
C SER A 32 26.64 5.42 -39.15
N GLY A 33 26.88 5.50 -37.83
CA GLY A 33 27.50 6.66 -37.19
C GLY A 33 26.65 7.95 -37.24
N ASN A 34 25.38 7.83 -37.64
CA ASN A 34 24.49 8.97 -37.92
C ASN A 34 23.54 9.33 -36.77
N PHE A 35 23.71 8.71 -35.61
CA PHE A 35 22.87 8.92 -34.42
C PHE A 35 23.74 9.31 -33.23
N SER A 36 23.15 10.08 -32.32
CA SER A 36 23.76 10.44 -31.04
C SER A 36 22.89 9.91 -29.91
N ILE A 37 23.48 9.18 -28.97
CA ILE A 37 22.77 8.73 -27.77
C ILE A 37 22.55 9.95 -26.87
N LYS A 38 21.29 10.25 -26.55
CA LYS A 38 20.92 11.25 -25.55
C LYS A 38 20.33 10.55 -24.33
N THR A 39 20.70 11.05 -23.15
CA THR A 39 20.09 10.61 -21.89
C THR A 39 18.61 10.96 -21.88
N VAL A 40 17.76 9.97 -21.60
CA VAL A 40 16.32 10.14 -21.39
C VAL A 40 16.00 9.69 -19.98
N GLN A 41 15.26 10.50 -19.22
CA GLN A 41 14.69 10.07 -17.94
C GLN A 41 13.36 9.36 -18.22
N ALA A 42 13.25 8.11 -17.77
CA ALA A 42 12.02 7.33 -17.86
C ALA A 42 11.60 6.90 -16.45
N LYS A 43 10.31 7.04 -16.14
CA LYS A 43 9.70 6.49 -14.92
C LYS A 43 9.15 5.12 -15.24
N VAL A 44 9.59 4.10 -14.51
CA VAL A 44 9.01 2.76 -14.59
C VAL A 44 7.93 2.67 -13.53
N ALA A 45 6.68 2.48 -13.96
CA ALA A 45 5.55 2.29 -13.06
C ALA A 45 5.35 0.78 -12.81
N GLN A 46 5.03 0.43 -11.56
CA GLN A 46 4.47 -0.89 -11.22
C GLN A 46 3.09 -1.06 -11.88
N ASN A 47 2.57 -2.29 -11.91
CA ASN A 47 1.31 -2.71 -12.54
C ASN A 47 0.02 -2.04 -11.98
N GLY A 48 0.10 -0.84 -11.39
CA GLY A 48 -1.03 -0.10 -10.82
C GLY A 48 -1.51 -0.61 -9.48
N TYR A 49 -0.93 -1.68 -8.93
CA TYR A 49 -1.34 -2.26 -7.66
C TYR A 49 -0.43 -1.80 -6.51
N VAL A 50 -1.06 -1.50 -5.38
CA VAL A 50 -0.38 -1.28 -4.09
C VAL A 50 -0.77 -2.44 -3.18
N VAL A 51 0.23 -3.08 -2.57
CA VAL A 51 0.01 -4.15 -1.58
C VAL A 51 0.47 -3.65 -0.22
N SER A 52 -0.37 -3.85 0.79
CA SER A 52 -0.07 -3.58 2.19
C SER A 52 -0.75 -4.65 3.07
N TRP A 53 -0.50 -4.61 4.37
CA TRP A 53 -0.96 -5.64 5.31
C TRP A 53 -1.40 -5.05 6.64
N CYS A 54 -2.18 -5.83 7.38
CA CYS A 54 -2.45 -5.59 8.79
C CYS A 54 -1.40 -6.28 9.66
N VAL A 55 -1.10 -5.73 10.84
CA VAL A 55 -0.33 -6.41 11.89
C VAL A 55 -1.33 -6.96 12.90
N GLY A 56 -1.87 -8.15 12.63
CA GLY A 56 -3.01 -8.70 13.36
C GLY A 56 -4.24 -7.78 13.27
N HIS A 57 -5.05 -7.72 14.33
CA HIS A 57 -6.14 -6.75 14.43
C HIS A 57 -5.60 -5.34 14.66
N LEU A 58 -6.08 -4.39 13.85
CA LEU A 58 -5.72 -2.97 13.93
C LEU A 58 -6.69 -2.15 14.78
N VAL A 59 -7.92 -2.64 14.93
CA VAL A 59 -8.99 -2.03 15.72
C VAL A 59 -9.52 -3.05 16.72
N GLU A 60 -10.00 -2.55 17.85
CA GLU A 60 -10.63 -3.34 18.91
C GLU A 60 -11.93 -2.69 19.38
N LEU A 61 -12.73 -3.41 20.14
CA LEU A 61 -13.92 -2.83 20.77
C LEU A 61 -13.48 -1.77 21.78
N ALA A 62 -14.19 -0.64 21.77
CA ALA A 62 -14.00 0.41 22.77
C ALA A 62 -14.22 -0.14 24.18
N GLN A 63 -13.48 0.41 25.15
CA GLN A 63 -13.64 0.03 26.55
C GLN A 63 -15.03 0.44 27.07
N PRO A 64 -15.60 -0.26 28.07
CA PRO A 64 -16.91 0.09 28.64
C PRO A 64 -17.03 1.57 29.06
N GLU A 65 -15.95 2.15 29.59
CA GLU A 65 -15.87 3.55 29.99
C GLU A 65 -16.04 4.55 28.83
N SER A 66 -15.71 4.16 27.60
CA SER A 66 -15.90 4.98 26.39
C SER A 66 -17.38 5.17 26.02
N TYR A 67 -18.29 4.40 26.60
CA TYR A 67 -19.73 4.50 26.34
C TYR A 67 -20.50 5.27 27.43
N GLY A 68 -19.83 5.71 28.51
CA GLY A 68 -20.42 6.57 29.54
C GLY A 68 -19.90 6.31 30.94
N GLU A 69 -20.08 7.30 31.83
CA GLU A 69 -19.57 7.25 33.20
C GLU A 69 -20.13 6.08 34.02
N GLN A 70 -21.33 5.60 33.69
CA GLN A 70 -21.96 4.46 34.35
C GLN A 70 -21.15 3.16 34.25
N TRP A 71 -20.25 3.04 33.27
CA TRP A 71 -19.42 1.86 33.05
C TRP A 71 -17.92 2.10 33.32
N LYS A 72 -17.57 3.27 33.85
CA LYS A 72 -16.21 3.55 34.34
C LYS A 72 -15.85 2.74 35.58
N LYS A 73 -16.84 2.35 36.37
CA LYS A 73 -16.69 1.44 37.50
C LYS A 73 -17.70 0.30 37.38
N TRP A 74 -17.23 -0.91 37.62
CA TRP A 74 -18.07 -2.10 37.56
C TRP A 74 -18.88 -2.22 38.84
N THR A 75 -20.20 -2.21 38.71
CA THR A 75 -21.15 -2.50 39.78
C THR A 75 -22.22 -3.46 39.27
N TYR A 76 -22.93 -4.15 40.16
CA TYR A 76 -23.98 -5.06 39.73
C TYR A 76 -25.12 -4.32 39.01
N GLU A 77 -25.39 -3.07 39.40
CA GLU A 77 -26.42 -2.21 38.83
C GLU A 77 -26.05 -1.72 37.42
N SER A 78 -24.76 -1.60 37.11
CA SER A 78 -24.30 -1.17 35.79
C SER A 78 -24.17 -2.33 34.80
N LEU A 79 -24.38 -3.58 35.23
CA LEU A 79 -24.35 -4.75 34.37
C LEU A 79 -25.74 -5.15 33.85
N PRO A 80 -25.83 -5.70 32.63
CA PRO A 80 -24.73 -5.94 31.68
C PRO A 80 -24.32 -4.67 30.93
N VAL A 81 -23.05 -4.60 30.50
CA VAL A 81 -22.59 -3.56 29.57
C VAL A 81 -23.19 -3.86 28.18
N LYS A 82 -24.21 -3.10 27.81
CA LYS A 82 -24.91 -3.25 26.52
C LYS A 82 -25.11 -1.88 25.88
N PRO A 83 -24.11 -1.37 25.14
CA PRO A 83 -24.25 -0.09 24.45
C PRO A 83 -25.27 -0.20 23.32
N GLU A 84 -25.95 0.91 23.02
CA GLU A 84 -26.88 0.98 21.87
C GLU A 84 -26.14 0.84 20.54
N LYS A 85 -24.90 1.36 20.48
CA LYS A 85 -24.01 1.29 19.32
C LYS A 85 -22.62 0.88 19.80
N TRP A 86 -22.09 -0.17 19.20
CA TRP A 86 -20.71 -0.58 19.41
C TRP A 86 -19.75 0.45 18.83
N GLN A 87 -18.72 0.79 19.59
CA GLN A 87 -17.65 1.68 19.20
C GLN A 87 -16.36 0.86 19.05
N TYR A 88 -15.49 1.32 18.16
CA TYR A 88 -14.21 0.69 17.89
C TYR A 88 -13.10 1.72 18.09
N GLU A 89 -11.98 1.26 18.63
CA GLU A 89 -10.79 2.07 18.87
C GLU A 89 -9.60 1.49 18.10
N VAL A 90 -8.70 2.36 17.65
CA VAL A 90 -7.46 1.92 17.00
C VAL A 90 -6.52 1.42 18.08
N LYS A 91 -6.02 0.20 17.92
CA LYS A 91 -5.07 -0.38 18.86
C LYS A 91 -3.77 0.43 18.87
N PRO A 92 -3.29 0.91 20.04
CA PRO A 92 -2.13 1.77 20.14
C PRO A 92 -0.88 1.20 19.45
N ASP A 93 -0.60 -0.09 19.67
CA ASP A 93 0.58 -0.77 19.15
C ASP A 93 0.59 -0.89 17.62
N THR A 94 -0.59 -0.87 17.00
CA THR A 94 -0.76 -1.01 15.55
C THR A 94 -1.16 0.30 14.87
N LYS A 95 -1.23 1.41 15.62
CA LYS A 95 -1.72 2.69 15.12
C LYS A 95 -0.90 3.20 13.92
N ALA A 96 0.41 3.04 13.94
CA ALA A 96 1.27 3.44 12.82
C ALA A 96 0.86 2.73 11.51
N GLN A 97 0.62 1.41 11.57
CA GLN A 97 0.19 0.66 10.39
C GLN A 97 -1.24 1.00 9.97
N TYR A 98 -2.14 1.22 10.93
CA TYR A 98 -3.49 1.71 10.66
C TYR A 98 -3.46 3.04 9.90
N ASP A 99 -2.62 3.98 10.30
CA ASP A 99 -2.49 5.29 9.65
C ASP A 99 -1.94 5.15 8.23
N VAL A 100 -0.99 4.23 7.99
CA VAL A 100 -0.50 3.90 6.63
C VAL A 100 -1.63 3.39 5.75
N LEU A 101 -2.43 2.42 6.23
CA LEU A 101 -3.55 1.89 5.45
C LEU A 101 -4.62 2.96 5.19
N CYS A 102 -4.92 3.80 6.20
CA CYS A 102 -5.84 4.93 6.01
C CYS A 102 -5.35 5.87 4.91
N GLN A 103 -4.06 6.23 4.92
CA GLN A 103 -3.49 7.08 3.88
C GLN A 103 -3.58 6.41 2.50
N LEU A 104 -3.26 5.11 2.40
CA LEU A 104 -3.33 4.37 1.15
C LEU A 104 -4.78 4.30 0.61
N MET A 105 -5.76 4.02 1.47
CA MET A 105 -7.17 3.90 1.06
C MET A 105 -7.79 5.24 0.63
N HIS A 106 -7.27 6.38 1.10
CA HIS A 106 -7.76 7.72 0.75
C HIS A 106 -6.94 8.42 -0.34
N ARG A 107 -5.93 7.75 -0.92
CA ARG A 107 -5.20 8.30 -2.06
C ARG A 107 -6.12 8.44 -3.28
N GLU A 108 -6.01 9.55 -3.99
CA GLU A 108 -6.84 9.84 -5.17
C GLU A 108 -6.65 8.83 -6.33
N ASP A 109 -5.49 8.18 -6.40
CA ASP A 109 -5.16 7.19 -7.43
C ASP A 109 -5.57 5.75 -7.08
N VAL A 110 -6.22 5.54 -5.93
CA VAL A 110 -6.73 4.22 -5.51
C VAL A 110 -8.22 4.11 -5.81
N GLU A 111 -8.57 3.29 -6.80
CA GLU A 111 -9.96 3.11 -7.24
C GLU A 111 -10.71 2.03 -6.45
N ALA A 112 -10.00 1.03 -5.93
CA ALA A 112 -10.59 -0.10 -5.23
C ALA A 112 -9.66 -0.66 -4.16
N ALA A 113 -10.25 -1.15 -3.07
CA ALA A 113 -9.59 -1.93 -2.05
C ALA A 113 -10.07 -3.39 -2.12
N ILE A 114 -9.13 -4.34 -2.15
CA ILE A 114 -9.43 -5.77 -2.17
C ILE A 114 -8.98 -6.35 -0.83
N CYS A 115 -9.91 -6.98 -0.10
CA CYS A 115 -9.58 -7.68 1.13
C CYS A 115 -8.97 -9.06 0.78
N ALA A 116 -7.73 -9.29 1.23
CA ALA A 116 -7.00 -10.53 1.01
C ALA A 116 -6.58 -11.17 2.35
N THR A 117 -7.42 -11.03 3.39
CA THR A 117 -7.20 -11.69 4.68
C THR A 117 -7.43 -13.19 4.57
N ASP A 118 -6.95 -13.94 5.57
CA ASP A 118 -7.17 -15.38 5.67
C ASP A 118 -8.65 -15.73 5.56
N VAL A 119 -8.95 -16.87 4.92
CA VAL A 119 -10.30 -17.43 4.86
C VAL A 119 -10.62 -18.03 6.23
N GLY A 120 -11.58 -17.45 6.94
CA GLY A 120 -12.01 -17.86 8.28
C GLY A 120 -13.49 -17.61 8.52
#